data_AF-A0AAJ2JZG4-F1
#
_entry.id   AF-A0AAJ2JZG4-F1
#
_cell.length_a   1.000
_cell.length_b   1.000
_cell.length_c   1.000
_cell.angle_alpha   90.00
_cell.angle_beta   90.00
_cell.angle_gamma   90.00
#
_symmetry.space_group_name_H-M   'P 1'
#
loop_
_entity.id
_entity.type
_entity.pdbx_description
1 polymer ?
#
loop_
_entity_poly.entity_id
_entity_poly.type
_entity_poly.pdbx_seq_one_letter_code
_entity_poly.pdbx_strand_id
1 'polypeptide(L)'
;MKDSLRKLFTNYWSPYVAIGIAGVLSALYFGITNTVWAVTGEFTRFGGHILQLFGVDISDWAYFKLIQMKGSTFERTDGWIVWGMFIGALIMILFSNNFKIRMPKQKRRLVQGLIGGIIAGAGARLALGCNLAAFFTGVPQFSFHAWIFMVATAIGTYAGVKIVSTKWWKGKPILQKGNAAPTIQQTRKVQPYIGGLVALAYTGLIVYFFLAGKTMLGVAAIFGAAFGILIERGQICFTSAFRDLWISGRATMTKAIIGGMAISSVLTLIVILVNGVDPITKMAAPSTFVGGILFGIGIVLAGGCETGMMYRLMEGQVIFLPVFIGNIIGATALAYAWDHLGVFDLLVKSGAKINLISVMGPAWALIVTLVLLAIGYAVASYWQKNYRFGVGFKKGDAK
;
A
#
# COMPACT_ATOMS: atom_id res chain seq x y z
N MET A 1 -19.33 -24.24 11.82
CA MET A 1 -19.34 -23.17 10.80
C MET A 1 -19.44 -23.86 9.44
N LYS A 2 -20.51 -23.63 8.65
CA LYS A 2 -20.69 -24.27 7.32
C LYS A 2 -19.43 -24.05 6.45
N ASP A 3 -19.07 -25.00 5.58
CA ASP A 3 -17.85 -24.93 4.76
C ASP A 3 -17.71 -23.63 3.95
N SER A 4 -18.82 -23.06 3.51
CA SER A 4 -18.85 -21.77 2.80
C SER A 4 -18.38 -20.59 3.67
N LEU A 5 -18.76 -20.56 4.95
CA LEU A 5 -18.32 -19.53 5.89
C LEU A 5 -16.83 -19.68 6.22
N ARG A 6 -16.33 -20.92 6.27
CA ARG A 6 -14.90 -21.19 6.50
C ARG A 6 -14.05 -20.77 5.29
N LYS A 7 -14.53 -20.98 4.07
CA LYS A 7 -13.89 -20.45 2.85
C LYS A 7 -13.84 -18.91 2.85
N LEU A 8 -14.91 -18.26 3.31
CA LEU A 8 -14.99 -16.79 3.32
C LEU A 8 -14.14 -16.15 4.43
N PHE A 9 -14.23 -16.67 5.66
CA PHE A 9 -13.68 -16.04 6.87
C PHE A 9 -12.44 -16.72 7.44
N THR A 10 -12.03 -17.88 6.95
CA THR A 10 -10.85 -18.59 7.49
C THR A 10 -9.74 -18.73 6.45
N ASN A 11 -10.07 -18.99 5.18
CA ASN A 11 -9.07 -19.16 4.14
C ASN A 11 -8.60 -17.83 3.54
N TYR A 12 -7.37 -17.80 3.05
CA TYR A 12 -6.89 -16.75 2.17
C TYR A 12 -7.52 -16.88 0.78
N TRP A 13 -7.81 -15.75 0.16
CA TRP A 13 -8.43 -15.70 -1.15
C TRP A 13 -7.35 -15.74 -2.24
N SER A 14 -7.73 -16.18 -3.44
CA SER A 14 -6.84 -16.06 -4.60
C SER A 14 -6.48 -14.59 -4.82
N PRO A 15 -5.18 -14.24 -4.94
CA PRO A 15 -4.77 -12.85 -5.15
C PRO A 15 -5.44 -12.19 -6.35
N TYR A 16 -5.68 -12.95 -7.43
CA TYR A 16 -6.35 -12.44 -8.63
C TYR A 16 -7.79 -11.99 -8.35
N VAL A 17 -8.51 -12.74 -7.52
CA VAL A 17 -9.90 -12.41 -7.16
C VAL A 17 -9.92 -11.21 -6.23
N ALA A 18 -9.12 -11.22 -5.16
CA ALA A 18 -9.09 -10.13 -4.20
C ALA A 18 -8.68 -8.80 -4.85
N ILE A 19 -7.66 -8.83 -5.71
CA ILE A 19 -7.18 -7.64 -6.43
C ILE A 19 -8.17 -7.21 -7.52
N GLY A 20 -8.80 -8.14 -8.23
CA GLY A 20 -9.84 -7.82 -9.21
C GLY A 20 -10.99 -7.05 -8.55
N ILE A 21 -11.49 -7.55 -7.41
CA ILE A 21 -12.53 -6.87 -6.62
C ILE A 21 -12.03 -5.51 -6.13
N ALA A 22 -10.78 -5.41 -5.64
CA ALA A 22 -10.21 -4.13 -5.21
C ALA A 22 -10.15 -3.10 -6.37
N GLY A 23 -9.85 -3.54 -7.60
CA GLY A 23 -9.86 -2.71 -8.80
C GLY A 23 -11.25 -2.17 -9.14
N VAL A 24 -12.29 -3.02 -9.04
CA VAL A 24 -13.70 -2.64 -9.22
C VAL A 24 -14.12 -1.64 -8.15
N LEU A 25 -13.86 -1.94 -6.87
CA LEU A 25 -14.22 -1.06 -5.75
C LEU A 25 -13.49 0.28 -5.83
N SER A 26 -12.25 0.33 -6.30
CA SER A 26 -11.50 1.58 -6.50
C SER A 26 -12.20 2.49 -7.51
N ALA A 27 -12.63 1.94 -8.65
CA ALA A 27 -13.35 2.71 -9.68
C ALA A 27 -14.72 3.19 -9.19
N LEU A 28 -15.47 2.33 -8.49
CA LEU A 28 -16.75 2.70 -7.87
C LEU A 28 -16.59 3.78 -6.81
N TYR A 29 -15.58 3.65 -5.96
CA TYR A 29 -15.27 4.64 -4.92
C TYR A 29 -14.97 6.01 -5.53
N PHE A 30 -14.16 6.04 -6.59
CA PHE A 30 -13.87 7.26 -7.33
C PHE A 30 -15.16 7.87 -7.92
N GLY A 31 -16.01 7.06 -8.56
CA GLY A 31 -17.25 7.56 -9.16
C GLY A 31 -18.28 8.10 -8.17
N ILE A 32 -18.30 7.60 -6.93
CA ILE A 32 -19.22 8.07 -5.88
C ILE A 32 -18.67 9.28 -5.15
N THR A 33 -17.38 9.28 -4.83
CA THR A 33 -16.79 10.29 -3.93
C THR A 33 -16.02 11.39 -4.64
N ASN A 34 -15.68 11.21 -5.92
CA ASN A 34 -14.73 12.03 -6.67
C ASN A 34 -13.36 12.17 -5.96
N THR A 35 -13.05 11.21 -5.08
CA THR A 35 -11.78 11.16 -4.34
C THR A 35 -11.03 9.87 -4.64
N VAL A 36 -9.75 9.86 -4.28
CA VAL A 36 -8.85 8.73 -4.56
C VAL A 36 -8.74 7.82 -3.36
N TRP A 37 -8.56 6.52 -3.62
CA TRP A 37 -8.09 5.60 -2.61
C TRP A 37 -6.62 5.92 -2.27
N ALA A 38 -6.41 6.66 -1.18
CA ALA A 38 -5.10 7.10 -0.73
C ALA A 38 -4.99 7.05 0.80
N VAL A 39 -3.79 6.71 1.30
CA VAL A 39 -3.52 6.53 2.74
C VAL A 39 -2.37 7.43 3.20
N THR A 40 -1.43 7.74 2.30
CA THR A 40 -0.22 8.53 2.57
C THR A 40 -0.51 9.96 3.04
N GLY A 41 -1.58 10.58 2.53
CA GLY A 41 -1.99 11.93 2.94
C GLY A 41 -2.30 12.00 4.44
N GLU A 42 -3.17 11.11 4.91
CA GLU A 42 -3.55 11.01 6.33
C GLU A 42 -2.36 10.71 7.24
N PHE A 43 -1.46 9.81 6.84
CA PHE A 43 -0.24 9.55 7.61
C PHE A 43 0.69 10.77 7.69
N THR A 44 0.72 11.60 6.64
CA THR A 44 1.48 12.85 6.70
C THR A 44 0.81 13.87 7.61
N ARG A 45 -0.52 14.00 7.53
CA ARG A 45 -1.30 14.88 8.43
C ARG A 45 -1.09 14.48 9.89
N PHE A 46 -1.10 13.18 10.19
CA PHE A 46 -0.78 12.68 11.52
C PHE A 46 0.61 13.13 12.01
N GLY A 47 1.62 13.08 11.14
CA GLY A 47 2.95 13.65 11.44
C GLY A 47 2.93 15.15 11.68
N GLY A 48 2.13 15.90 10.92
CA GLY A 48 1.91 17.35 11.13
C GLY A 48 1.25 17.67 12.48
N HIS A 49 0.23 16.92 12.88
CA HIS A 49 -0.39 17.09 14.20
C HIS A 49 0.57 16.75 15.33
N ILE A 50 1.42 15.74 15.16
CA ILE A 50 2.50 15.46 16.12
C ILE A 50 3.44 16.66 16.25
N LEU A 51 3.84 17.29 15.14
CA LEU A 51 4.68 18.49 15.18
C LEU A 51 4.00 19.66 15.89
N GLN A 52 2.71 19.89 15.63
CA GLN A 52 1.93 20.91 16.32
C GLN A 52 1.83 20.65 17.83
N LEU A 53 1.71 19.38 18.25
CA LEU A 53 1.74 18.99 19.67
C LEU A 53 3.09 19.30 20.33
N PHE A 54 4.19 19.28 19.56
CA PHE A 54 5.51 19.69 20.02
C PHE A 54 5.78 21.20 19.87
N GLY A 55 4.76 22.00 19.52
CA GLY A 55 4.85 23.45 19.41
C GLY A 55 5.52 23.97 18.13
N VAL A 56 5.71 23.13 17.11
CA VAL A 56 6.27 23.55 15.81
C VAL A 56 5.16 24.15 14.96
N ASP A 57 5.33 25.41 14.53
CA ASP A 57 4.43 26.02 13.56
C ASP A 57 4.71 25.49 12.16
N ILE A 58 3.76 24.72 11.63
CA ILE A 58 3.79 24.13 10.30
C ILE A 58 2.93 24.91 9.29
N SER A 59 2.30 26.01 9.71
CA SER A 59 1.34 26.76 8.90
C SER A 59 1.98 27.34 7.65
N ASP A 60 3.27 27.64 7.69
CA ASP A 60 4.00 28.22 6.56
C ASP A 60 4.55 27.19 5.57
N TRP A 61 4.63 25.92 5.96
CA TRP A 61 5.28 24.90 5.16
C TRP A 61 4.46 24.57 3.90
N ALA A 62 5.05 24.73 2.72
CA ALA A 62 4.33 24.57 1.45
C ALA A 62 3.84 23.14 1.27
N TYR A 63 4.59 22.15 1.79
CA TYR A 63 4.18 20.75 1.74
C TYR A 63 2.89 20.47 2.53
N PHE A 64 2.74 21.05 3.72
CA PHE A 64 1.52 20.90 4.52
C PHE A 64 0.35 21.72 3.97
N LYS A 65 0.63 22.84 3.28
CA LYS A 65 -0.39 23.57 2.49
C LYS A 65 -0.92 22.71 1.34
N LEU A 66 -0.04 22.01 0.61
CA LEU A 66 -0.44 21.07 -0.46
C LEU A 66 -1.32 19.94 0.05
N ILE A 67 -1.03 19.45 1.26
CA ILE A 67 -1.79 18.35 1.87
C ILE A 67 -3.07 18.84 2.54
N GLN A 68 -3.26 20.13 2.82
CA GLN A 68 -4.42 20.68 3.52
C GLN A 68 -4.65 20.04 4.91
N MET A 69 -4.22 20.74 5.96
CA MET A 69 -4.32 20.31 7.37
C MET A 69 -5.68 20.60 8.02
N LYS A 70 -6.73 20.97 7.25
CA LYS A 70 -8.04 21.33 7.82
C LYS A 70 -8.83 20.09 8.27
N GLY A 71 -9.30 20.14 9.52
CA GLY A 71 -10.17 19.13 10.15
C GLY A 71 -9.40 17.94 10.74
N SER A 72 -10.04 17.23 11.66
CA SER A 72 -9.48 16.02 12.26
C SER A 72 -9.66 14.79 11.36
N THR A 73 -8.93 13.71 11.62
CA THR A 73 -9.08 12.43 10.88
C THR A 73 -10.48 11.83 10.96
N PHE A 74 -11.28 12.23 11.96
CA PHE A 74 -12.64 11.71 12.17
C PHE A 74 -13.73 12.51 11.43
N GLU A 75 -13.39 13.69 10.92
CA GLU A 75 -14.33 14.55 10.20
C GLU A 75 -14.16 14.44 8.68
N ARG A 76 -13.10 13.77 8.24
CA ARG A 76 -12.70 13.67 6.83
C ARG A 76 -12.98 12.28 6.26
N THR A 77 -13.39 12.24 5.00
CA THR A 77 -13.59 11.00 4.25
C THR A 77 -12.28 10.20 4.13
N ASP A 78 -11.17 10.86 3.79
CA ASP A 78 -9.83 10.26 3.71
C ASP A 78 -9.46 9.50 5.00
N GLY A 79 -9.72 10.12 6.16
CA GLY A 79 -9.44 9.52 7.47
C GLY A 79 -10.29 8.30 7.75
N TRP A 80 -11.58 8.32 7.40
CA TRP A 80 -12.46 7.15 7.54
C TRP A 80 -12.13 6.01 6.58
N ILE A 81 -11.56 6.27 5.41
CA ILE A 81 -11.01 5.19 4.57
C ILE A 81 -9.91 4.47 5.34
N VAL A 82 -8.97 5.21 5.94
CA VAL A 82 -7.84 4.61 6.67
C VAL A 82 -8.34 3.87 7.91
N TRP A 83 -9.15 4.50 8.75
CA TRP A 83 -9.73 3.86 9.93
C TRP A 83 -10.58 2.63 9.56
N GLY A 84 -11.40 2.74 8.52
CA GLY A 84 -12.18 1.63 8.01
C GLY A 84 -11.30 0.48 7.54
N MET A 85 -10.20 0.75 6.84
CA MET A 85 -9.24 -0.28 6.45
C MET A 85 -8.60 -0.98 7.66
N PHE A 86 -8.29 -0.24 8.75
CA PHE A 86 -7.75 -0.81 9.99
C PHE A 86 -8.77 -1.76 10.63
N ILE A 87 -10.00 -1.28 10.79
CA ILE A 87 -11.08 -2.00 11.46
C ILE A 87 -11.50 -3.22 10.62
N GLY A 88 -11.64 -3.06 9.30
CA GLY A 88 -11.98 -4.15 8.38
C GLY A 88 -10.94 -5.27 8.38
N ALA A 89 -9.64 -4.93 8.34
CA ALA A 89 -8.57 -5.91 8.46
C ALA A 89 -8.60 -6.61 9.83
N LEU A 90 -8.77 -5.85 10.92
CA LEU A 90 -8.82 -6.38 12.28
C LEU A 90 -9.99 -7.36 12.48
N ILE A 91 -11.18 -7.03 11.99
CA ILE A 91 -12.37 -7.90 12.03
C ILE A 91 -12.05 -9.26 11.41
N MET A 92 -11.43 -9.27 10.22
CA MET A 92 -11.13 -10.52 9.53
C MET A 92 -10.02 -11.33 10.22
N ILE A 93 -9.02 -10.67 10.79
CA ILE A 93 -7.96 -11.36 11.54
C ILE A 93 -8.54 -12.05 12.78
N LEU A 94 -9.44 -11.37 13.48
CA LEU A 94 -10.13 -11.90 14.65
C LEU A 94 -11.05 -13.06 14.28
N PHE A 95 -11.81 -12.95 13.18
CA PHE A 95 -12.64 -14.05 12.69
C PHE A 95 -11.85 -15.27 12.23
N SER A 96 -10.64 -15.08 11.67
CA SER A 96 -9.76 -16.20 11.30
C SER A 96 -8.98 -16.79 12.47
N ASN A 97 -9.10 -16.22 13.67
CA ASN A 97 -8.34 -16.62 14.86
C ASN A 97 -6.82 -16.60 14.64
N ASN A 98 -6.35 -15.67 13.81
CA ASN A 98 -4.95 -15.55 13.39
C ASN A 98 -4.18 -14.44 14.11
N PHE A 99 -4.86 -13.68 14.98
CA PHE A 99 -4.20 -12.63 15.77
C PHE A 99 -3.20 -13.26 16.74
N LYS A 100 -1.94 -12.87 16.62
CA LYS A 100 -0.89 -13.28 17.56
C LYS A 100 0.21 -12.24 17.58
N ILE A 101 0.58 -11.80 18.77
CA ILE A 101 1.73 -10.91 18.95
C ILE A 101 3.01 -11.67 18.54
N ARG A 102 3.64 -11.20 17.47
CA ARG A 102 4.87 -11.78 16.88
C ARG A 102 6.01 -10.79 17.04
N MET A 103 6.94 -11.11 17.93
CA MET A 103 8.17 -10.35 18.13
C MET A 103 9.26 -10.88 17.18
N PRO A 104 10.01 -10.02 16.46
CA PRO A 104 11.12 -10.49 15.62
C PRO A 104 12.22 -11.10 16.49
N LYS A 105 12.69 -12.30 16.13
CA LYS A 105 13.78 -12.99 16.87
C LYS A 105 15.10 -12.21 16.88
N GLN A 106 15.37 -11.45 15.81
CA GLN A 106 16.58 -10.63 15.69
C GLN A 106 16.23 -9.15 15.88
N LYS A 107 16.75 -8.52 16.94
CA LYS A 107 16.53 -7.08 17.22
C LYS A 107 17.02 -6.16 16.08
N ARG A 108 18.04 -6.58 15.32
CA ARG A 108 18.53 -5.86 14.12
C ARG A 108 17.42 -5.59 13.11
N ARG A 109 16.43 -6.47 13.03
CA ARG A 109 15.29 -6.33 12.13
C ARG A 109 14.39 -5.15 12.52
N LEU A 110 14.35 -4.74 13.79
CA LEU A 110 13.64 -3.53 14.24
C LEU A 110 14.33 -2.27 13.72
N VAL A 111 15.65 -2.20 13.82
CA VAL A 111 16.47 -1.08 13.31
C VAL A 111 16.37 -0.99 11.79
N GLN A 112 16.44 -2.14 11.11
CA GLN A 112 16.22 -2.21 9.67
C GLN A 112 14.83 -1.71 9.27
N GLY A 113 13.81 -2.09 10.06
CA GLY A 113 12.43 -1.64 9.89
C GLY A 113 12.31 -0.12 10.02
N LEU A 114 12.92 0.47 11.05
CA LEU A 114 12.94 1.92 11.28
C LEU A 114 13.60 2.66 10.11
N ILE A 115 14.81 2.26 9.73
CA ILE A 115 15.55 2.89 8.61
C ILE A 115 14.78 2.74 7.30
N GLY A 116 14.25 1.55 7.02
CA GLY A 116 13.41 1.32 5.85
C GLY A 116 12.14 2.18 5.85
N GLY A 117 11.52 2.36 7.02
CA GLY A 117 10.38 3.24 7.24
C GLY A 117 10.71 4.70 6.92
N ILE A 118 11.84 5.22 7.40
CA ILE A 118 12.30 6.60 7.11
C ILE A 118 12.48 6.82 5.61
N ILE A 119 13.23 5.92 4.97
CA ILE A 119 13.51 6.02 3.53
C ILE A 119 12.20 5.90 2.72
N ALA A 120 11.32 4.96 3.07
CA ALA A 120 10.03 4.80 2.41
C ALA A 120 9.11 6.00 2.63
N GLY A 121 9.04 6.53 3.85
CA GLY A 121 8.25 7.70 4.20
C GLY A 121 8.65 8.91 3.37
N ALA A 122 9.95 9.23 3.36
CA ALA A 122 10.50 10.32 2.57
C ALA A 122 10.29 10.08 1.05
N GLY A 123 10.58 8.88 0.55
CA GLY A 123 10.42 8.55 -0.87
C GLY A 123 8.98 8.69 -1.37
N ALA A 124 7.99 8.24 -0.58
CA ALA A 124 6.57 8.35 -0.92
C ALA A 124 6.10 9.80 -1.07
N ARG A 125 6.57 10.70 -0.19
CA ARG A 125 6.21 12.12 -0.24
C ARG A 125 6.94 12.84 -1.37
N LEU A 126 8.21 12.52 -1.60
CA LEU A 126 8.99 13.10 -2.69
C LEU A 126 8.39 12.74 -4.05
N ALA A 127 7.93 11.51 -4.17
CA ALA A 127 7.21 11.04 -5.33
C ALA A 127 5.72 11.33 -5.30
N LEU A 128 5.17 12.10 -4.34
CA LEU A 128 3.73 12.42 -4.25
C LEU A 128 2.78 11.21 -4.44
N GLY A 129 3.22 10.03 -4.03
CA GLY A 129 2.56 8.78 -4.37
C GLY A 129 3.03 7.58 -3.53
N CYS A 130 2.15 6.61 -3.38
CA CYS A 130 2.46 5.29 -2.83
C CYS A 130 1.93 4.22 -3.79
N ASN A 131 2.35 2.96 -3.63
CA ASN A 131 1.92 1.87 -4.54
C ASN A 131 0.41 1.78 -4.71
N LEU A 132 -0.37 1.95 -3.65
CA LEU A 132 -1.82 1.83 -3.69
C LEU A 132 -2.43 2.99 -4.50
N ALA A 133 -2.05 4.22 -4.19
CA ALA A 133 -2.51 5.39 -4.93
C ALA A 133 -2.02 5.34 -6.38
N ALA A 134 -0.73 5.14 -6.62
CA ALA A 134 -0.18 5.12 -7.97
C ALA A 134 -0.80 4.02 -8.85
N PHE A 135 -1.01 2.80 -8.32
CA PHE A 135 -1.45 1.67 -9.14
C PHE A 135 -2.97 1.57 -9.27
N PHE A 136 -3.74 1.82 -8.21
CA PHE A 136 -5.21 1.68 -8.24
C PHE A 136 -5.96 3.01 -8.45
N THR A 137 -5.25 4.13 -8.47
CA THR A 137 -5.85 5.43 -8.79
C THR A 137 -5.09 6.14 -9.90
N GLY A 138 -3.76 6.25 -9.81
CA GLY A 138 -2.94 6.98 -10.79
C GLY A 138 -2.96 6.37 -12.19
N VAL A 139 -2.66 5.06 -12.33
CA VAL A 139 -2.72 4.38 -13.64
C VAL A 139 -4.16 4.33 -14.18
N PRO A 140 -5.19 3.95 -13.40
CA PRO A 140 -6.59 3.98 -13.86
C PRO A 140 -7.12 5.36 -14.24
N GLN A 141 -6.56 6.43 -13.68
CA GLN A 141 -6.86 7.81 -14.04
C GLN A 141 -5.90 8.38 -15.10
N PHE A 142 -5.11 7.50 -15.75
CA PHE A 142 -4.27 7.84 -16.89
C PHE A 142 -3.18 8.89 -16.59
N SER A 143 -2.65 8.87 -15.37
CA SER A 143 -1.58 9.78 -14.95
C SER A 143 -0.21 9.27 -15.39
N PHE A 144 0.56 10.09 -16.13
CA PHE A 144 1.91 9.73 -16.56
C PHE A 144 2.87 9.53 -15.38
N HIS A 145 2.67 10.31 -14.31
CA HIS A 145 3.38 10.21 -13.04
C HIS A 145 3.42 8.78 -12.48
N ALA A 146 2.29 8.07 -12.55
CA ALA A 146 2.17 6.72 -11.98
C ALA A 146 3.08 5.70 -12.68
N TRP A 147 3.31 5.87 -13.99
CA TRP A 147 4.22 5.04 -14.77
C TRP A 147 5.68 5.26 -14.37
N ILE A 148 6.09 6.53 -14.24
CA ILE A 148 7.43 6.88 -13.75
C ILE A 148 7.64 6.27 -12.36
N PHE A 149 6.67 6.46 -11.46
CA PHE A 149 6.74 5.92 -10.10
C PHE A 149 6.83 4.39 -10.09
N MET A 150 6.07 3.69 -10.92
CA MET A 150 6.09 2.23 -11.00
C MET A 150 7.45 1.70 -11.45
N VAL A 151 8.03 2.29 -12.50
CA VAL A 151 9.36 1.90 -13.01
C VAL A 151 10.44 2.21 -11.98
N ALA A 152 10.42 3.42 -11.40
CA ALA A 152 11.36 3.83 -10.37
C ALA A 152 11.28 2.94 -9.12
N THR A 153 10.08 2.57 -8.69
CA THR A 153 9.87 1.64 -7.57
C THR A 153 10.38 0.23 -7.90
N ALA A 154 10.19 -0.25 -9.13
CA ALA A 154 10.75 -1.53 -9.56
C ALA A 154 12.29 -1.53 -9.51
N ILE A 155 12.93 -0.45 -9.95
CA ILE A 155 14.40 -0.28 -9.86
C ILE A 155 14.84 -0.20 -8.39
N GLY A 156 14.17 0.61 -7.58
CA GLY A 156 14.47 0.78 -6.16
C GLY A 156 14.31 -0.51 -5.36
N THR A 157 13.28 -1.31 -5.65
CA THR A 157 13.09 -2.61 -4.99
C THR A 157 14.16 -3.62 -5.37
N TYR A 158 14.63 -3.62 -6.63
CA TYR A 158 15.77 -4.44 -7.04
C TYR A 158 17.06 -4.07 -6.28
N ALA A 159 17.36 -2.76 -6.18
CA ALA A 159 18.48 -2.26 -5.38
C ALA A 159 18.31 -2.61 -3.88
N GLY A 160 17.12 -2.43 -3.33
CA GLY A 160 16.79 -2.79 -1.95
C GLY A 160 17.01 -4.27 -1.66
N VAL A 161 16.66 -5.16 -2.59
CA VAL A 161 16.92 -6.61 -2.45
C VAL A 161 18.42 -6.91 -2.38
N LYS A 162 19.24 -6.26 -3.22
CA LYS A 162 20.70 -6.39 -3.14
C LYS A 162 21.23 -5.90 -1.78
N ILE A 163 20.76 -4.76 -1.31
CA ILE A 163 21.16 -4.19 -0.01
C ILE A 163 20.84 -5.17 1.12
N VAL A 164 19.59 -5.64 1.22
CA VAL A 164 19.15 -6.57 2.27
C VAL A 164 19.87 -7.92 2.20
N SER A 165 20.35 -8.31 1.02
CA SER A 165 21.10 -9.56 0.83
C SER A 165 22.56 -9.49 1.30
N THR A 166 23.06 -8.31 1.67
CA THR A 166 24.42 -8.10 2.17
C THR A 166 24.63 -8.76 3.54
N LYS A 167 25.87 -9.17 3.85
CA LYS A 167 26.24 -9.83 5.12
C LYS A 167 25.78 -9.08 6.37
N TRP A 168 25.74 -7.75 6.31
CA TRP A 168 25.31 -6.91 7.43
C TRP A 168 23.84 -7.12 7.81
N TRP A 169 22.94 -7.25 6.82
CA TRP A 169 21.50 -7.33 7.01
C TRP A 169 20.94 -8.75 7.11
N LYS A 170 21.55 -9.75 6.46
CA LYS A 170 21.07 -11.15 6.49
C LYS A 170 21.06 -11.77 7.90
N GLY A 171 21.88 -11.25 8.83
CA GLY A 171 22.05 -11.84 10.15
C GLY A 171 22.64 -13.26 10.09
N LYS A 172 23.03 -13.82 11.24
CA LYS A 172 23.42 -15.24 11.31
C LYS A 172 22.17 -16.07 11.65
N PRO A 173 21.87 -17.16 10.92
CA PRO A 173 20.79 -18.06 11.30
C PRO A 173 21.13 -18.66 12.67
N ILE A 174 20.25 -18.45 13.66
CA ILE A 174 20.40 -19.07 14.98
C ILE A 174 19.72 -20.43 14.87
N LEU A 175 20.52 -21.48 14.68
CA LEU A 175 20.02 -22.85 14.70
C LEU A 175 19.57 -23.17 16.13
N GLN A 176 18.28 -23.44 16.29
CA GLN A 176 17.71 -23.93 17.55
C GLN A 176 17.35 -25.40 17.36
N LYS A 177 17.72 -26.25 18.33
CA LYS A 177 17.32 -27.65 18.34
C LYS A 177 15.79 -27.68 18.38
N GLY A 178 15.16 -28.24 17.34
CA GLY A 178 13.71 -28.31 17.25
C GLY A 178 13.18 -29.26 18.32
N ASN A 179 12.63 -28.73 19.41
CA ASN A 179 11.73 -29.53 20.23
C ASN A 179 10.44 -29.71 19.44
N ALA A 180 10.31 -30.86 18.79
CA ALA A 180 9.14 -31.30 18.03
C ALA A 180 7.97 -31.67 18.96
N ALA A 181 7.77 -30.96 20.07
CA ALA A 181 6.50 -31.01 20.76
C ALA A 181 5.51 -30.23 19.89
N PRO A 182 4.47 -30.86 19.33
CA PRO A 182 3.41 -30.10 18.68
C PRO A 182 2.94 -29.08 19.71
N THR A 183 3.08 -27.79 19.39
CA THR A 183 2.52 -26.74 20.24
C THR A 183 1.04 -27.04 20.30
N ILE A 184 0.53 -27.46 21.46
CA ILE A 184 -0.90 -27.63 21.69
C ILE A 184 -1.50 -26.27 21.38
N GLN A 185 -2.11 -26.15 20.21
CA GLN A 185 -2.67 -24.91 19.75
C GLN A 185 -3.89 -24.69 20.62
N GLN A 186 -3.71 -23.96 21.73
CA GLN A 186 -4.82 -23.53 22.56
C GLN A 186 -5.68 -22.62 21.70
N THR A 187 -6.68 -23.20 21.05
CA THR A 187 -7.70 -22.48 20.31
C THR A 187 -8.61 -21.82 21.34
N ARG A 188 -8.15 -20.74 21.98
CA ARG A 188 -9.06 -19.83 22.66
C ARG A 188 -9.96 -19.25 21.59
N LYS A 189 -11.16 -19.82 21.41
CA LYS A 189 -12.19 -19.43 20.44
C LYS A 189 -12.77 -18.03 20.71
N VAL A 190 -12.12 -17.22 21.55
CA VAL A 190 -12.58 -15.89 21.96
C VAL A 190 -12.38 -14.88 20.83
N GLN A 191 -11.35 -15.02 19.99
CA GLN A 191 -11.06 -14.03 18.95
C GLN A 191 -12.21 -13.82 17.97
N PRO A 192 -12.88 -14.86 17.43
CA PRO A 192 -14.04 -14.65 16.56
C PRO A 192 -15.21 -13.94 17.24
N TYR A 193 -15.45 -14.16 18.54
CA TYR A 193 -16.50 -13.43 19.28
C TYR A 193 -16.15 -11.95 19.45
N ILE A 194 -14.89 -11.64 19.77
CA ILE A 194 -14.40 -10.25 19.81
C ILE A 194 -14.53 -9.63 18.41
N GLY A 195 -14.13 -10.34 17.36
CA GLY A 195 -14.31 -9.90 15.97
C GLY A 195 -15.78 -9.60 15.63
N GLY A 196 -16.70 -10.43 16.10
CA GLY A 196 -18.15 -10.22 15.95
C GLY A 196 -18.64 -8.97 16.66
N LEU A 197 -18.18 -8.74 17.90
CA LEU A 197 -18.51 -7.52 18.65
C LEU A 197 -17.97 -6.27 17.96
N VAL A 198 -16.71 -6.30 17.51
CA VAL A 198 -16.10 -5.19 16.77
C VAL A 198 -16.86 -4.93 15.46
N ALA A 199 -17.26 -5.97 14.73
CA ALA A 199 -18.04 -5.84 13.51
C ALA A 199 -19.44 -5.24 13.76
N LEU A 200 -20.11 -5.65 14.83
CA LEU A 200 -21.41 -5.08 15.24
C LEU A 200 -21.27 -3.61 15.63
N ALA A 201 -20.27 -3.28 16.46
CA ALA A 201 -20.01 -1.90 16.86
C ALA A 201 -19.70 -1.00 15.65
N TYR A 202 -18.88 -1.49 14.71
CA TYR A 202 -18.54 -0.76 13.50
C TYR A 202 -19.73 -0.61 12.55
N THR A 203 -20.58 -1.64 12.44
CA THR A 203 -21.82 -1.57 11.66
C THR A 203 -22.79 -0.55 12.26
N GLY A 204 -22.94 -0.54 13.59
CA GLY A 204 -23.73 0.46 14.31
C GLY A 204 -23.21 1.88 14.08
N LEU A 205 -21.89 2.07 14.05
CA LEU A 205 -21.27 3.35 13.73
C LEU A 205 -21.54 3.81 12.28
N ILE A 206 -21.47 2.88 11.32
CA ILE A 206 -21.84 3.18 9.92
C ILE A 206 -23.29 3.62 9.84
N VAL A 207 -24.21 2.88 10.46
CA VAL A 207 -25.64 3.22 10.50
C VAL A 207 -25.84 4.60 11.13
N TYR A 208 -25.14 4.90 12.22
CA TYR A 208 -25.16 6.22 12.85
C TYR A 208 -24.73 7.34 11.88
N PHE A 209 -23.70 7.14 11.05
CA PHE A 209 -23.33 8.15 10.05
C PHE A 209 -24.43 8.42 9.03
N PHE A 210 -25.15 7.39 8.59
CA PHE A 210 -26.28 7.58 7.68
C PHE A 210 -27.46 8.26 8.37
N LEU A 211 -27.77 7.89 9.61
CA LEU A 211 -28.85 8.52 10.39
C LEU A 211 -28.54 9.97 10.77
N ALA A 212 -27.28 10.29 11.02
CA ALA A 212 -26.83 11.64 11.34
C ALA A 212 -26.65 12.55 10.10
N GLY A 213 -27.06 12.09 8.90
CA GLY A 213 -26.94 12.84 7.65
C GLY A 213 -25.50 12.95 7.11
N LYS A 214 -24.53 12.29 7.72
CA LYS A 214 -23.10 12.28 7.33
C LYS A 214 -22.80 11.17 6.31
N THR A 215 -23.53 11.18 5.20
CA THR A 215 -23.52 10.10 4.19
C THR A 215 -22.13 9.80 3.60
N MET A 216 -21.34 10.82 3.29
CA MET A 216 -20.00 10.66 2.71
C MET A 216 -19.01 9.95 3.65
N LEU A 217 -19.12 10.20 4.97
CA LEU A 217 -18.30 9.51 5.98
C LEU A 217 -18.73 8.04 6.11
N GLY A 218 -20.05 7.77 6.04
CA GLY A 218 -20.58 6.41 5.99
C GLY A 218 -20.07 5.62 4.77
N VAL A 219 -20.09 6.22 3.58
CA VAL A 219 -19.55 5.61 2.36
C VAL A 219 -18.05 5.34 2.50
N ALA A 220 -17.26 6.31 2.97
CA ALA A 220 -15.83 6.13 3.19
C ALA A 220 -15.53 5.00 4.19
N ALA A 221 -16.31 4.89 5.27
CA ALA A 221 -16.19 3.83 6.26
C ALA A 221 -16.50 2.44 5.69
N ILE A 222 -17.53 2.31 4.84
CA ILE A 222 -17.88 1.04 4.17
C ILE A 222 -16.77 0.62 3.20
N PHE A 223 -16.35 1.52 2.31
CA PHE A 223 -15.30 1.23 1.33
C PHE A 223 -13.97 0.96 2.02
N GLY A 224 -13.61 1.73 3.05
CA GLY A 224 -12.44 1.49 3.88
C GLY A 224 -12.44 0.08 4.46
N ALA A 225 -13.55 -0.35 5.07
CA ALA A 225 -13.66 -1.72 5.60
C ALA A 225 -13.55 -2.78 4.51
N ALA A 226 -14.20 -2.59 3.36
CA ALA A 226 -14.09 -3.51 2.22
C ALA A 226 -12.64 -3.63 1.73
N PHE A 227 -11.92 -2.52 1.58
CA PHE A 227 -10.51 -2.52 1.21
C PHE A 227 -9.63 -3.22 2.27
N GLY A 228 -9.88 -2.98 3.55
CA GLY A 228 -9.18 -3.66 4.66
C GLY A 228 -9.37 -5.17 4.63
N ILE A 229 -10.62 -5.62 4.43
CA ILE A 229 -10.98 -7.04 4.30
C ILE A 229 -10.24 -7.67 3.11
N LEU A 230 -10.24 -7.01 1.95
CA LEU A 230 -9.59 -7.51 0.74
C LEU A 230 -8.06 -7.58 0.87
N ILE A 231 -7.44 -6.58 1.51
CA ILE A 231 -5.99 -6.57 1.72
C ILE A 231 -5.57 -7.71 2.63
N GLU A 232 -6.31 -7.95 3.73
CA GLU A 232 -6.02 -9.02 4.68
C GLU A 232 -6.24 -10.40 4.05
N ARG A 233 -7.40 -10.60 3.41
CA ARG A 233 -7.76 -11.89 2.80
C ARG A 233 -6.96 -12.23 1.56
N GLY A 234 -6.69 -11.23 0.73
CA GLY A 234 -5.87 -11.38 -0.48
C GLY A 234 -4.37 -11.28 -0.22
N GLN A 235 -3.97 -10.99 1.02
CA GLN A 235 -2.59 -10.68 1.41
C GLN A 235 -1.92 -9.70 0.44
N ILE A 236 -2.66 -8.64 0.07
CA ILE A 236 -2.24 -7.70 -0.97
C ILE A 236 -1.07 -6.89 -0.43
N CYS A 237 0.13 -7.23 -0.88
CA CYS A 237 1.35 -6.52 -0.50
C CYS A 237 2.20 -6.26 -1.73
N PHE A 238 2.22 -4.99 -2.14
CA PHE A 238 3.01 -4.51 -3.27
C PHE A 238 4.51 -4.74 -3.07
N THR A 239 5.00 -4.60 -1.84
CA THR A 239 6.39 -4.90 -1.50
C THR A 239 6.75 -6.34 -1.80
N SER A 240 5.92 -7.31 -1.42
CA SER A 240 6.19 -8.71 -1.76
C SER A 240 6.08 -8.97 -3.25
N ALA A 241 5.20 -8.27 -3.98
CA ALA A 241 5.09 -8.45 -5.43
C ALA A 241 6.43 -8.14 -6.13
N PHE A 242 7.04 -6.99 -5.83
CA PHE A 242 8.35 -6.65 -6.40
C PHE A 242 9.49 -7.46 -5.79
N ARG A 243 9.54 -7.58 -4.46
CA ARG A 243 10.63 -8.30 -3.77
C ARG A 243 10.70 -9.77 -4.17
N ASP A 244 9.57 -10.47 -4.22
CA ASP A 244 9.54 -11.89 -4.53
C ASP A 244 9.82 -12.15 -6.02
N LEU A 245 9.50 -11.18 -6.91
CA LEU A 245 9.92 -11.20 -8.31
C LEU A 245 11.45 -11.22 -8.43
N TRP A 246 12.14 -10.38 -7.65
CA TRP A 246 13.60 -10.28 -7.68
C TRP A 246 14.33 -11.39 -6.92
N ILE A 247 13.80 -11.85 -5.78
CA ILE A 247 14.46 -12.87 -4.94
C ILE A 247 14.17 -14.28 -5.44
N SER A 248 12.90 -14.57 -5.75
CA SER A 248 12.42 -15.94 -5.96
C SER A 248 11.90 -16.19 -7.38
N GLY A 249 11.81 -15.15 -8.21
CA GLY A 249 11.19 -15.23 -9.54
C GLY A 249 9.67 -15.44 -9.52
N ARG A 250 9.02 -15.44 -8.34
CA ARG A 250 7.56 -15.62 -8.27
C ARG A 250 6.86 -14.33 -8.67
N ALA A 251 6.11 -14.39 -9.78
CA ALA A 251 5.37 -13.26 -10.31
C ALA A 251 3.86 -13.30 -10.02
N THR A 252 3.36 -14.20 -9.17
CA THR A 252 1.91 -14.37 -8.95
C THR A 252 1.22 -13.09 -8.50
N MET A 253 1.77 -12.39 -7.48
CA MET A 253 1.22 -11.13 -7.00
C MET A 253 1.35 -10.01 -8.02
N THR A 254 2.50 -9.91 -8.71
CA THR A 254 2.74 -8.91 -9.76
C THR A 254 1.71 -9.03 -10.89
N LYS A 255 1.47 -10.25 -11.37
CA LYS A 255 0.47 -10.54 -12.39
C LYS A 255 -0.95 -10.22 -11.93
N ALA A 256 -1.27 -10.51 -10.67
CA ALA A 256 -2.56 -10.17 -10.10
C ALA A 256 -2.77 -8.65 -9.98
N ILE A 257 -1.76 -7.89 -9.53
CA ILE A 257 -1.78 -6.42 -9.46
C ILE A 257 -2.02 -5.83 -10.85
N ILE A 258 -1.26 -6.26 -11.85
CA ILE A 258 -1.41 -5.80 -13.24
C ILE A 258 -2.83 -6.06 -13.77
N GLY A 259 -3.38 -7.26 -13.50
CA GLY A 259 -4.76 -7.58 -13.87
C GLY A 259 -5.80 -6.68 -13.18
N GLY A 260 -5.63 -6.40 -11.89
CA GLY A 260 -6.49 -5.48 -11.15
C GLY A 260 -6.42 -4.04 -11.66
N MET A 261 -5.22 -3.58 -12.03
CA MET A 261 -5.01 -2.26 -12.64
C MET A 261 -5.71 -2.17 -13.99
N ALA A 262 -5.66 -3.22 -14.82
CA ALA A 262 -6.34 -3.26 -16.11
C ALA A 262 -7.87 -3.14 -15.94
N ILE A 263 -8.45 -3.93 -15.03
CA ILE A 263 -9.89 -3.86 -14.69
C ILE A 263 -10.25 -2.47 -14.20
N SER A 264 -9.46 -1.93 -13.26
CA SER A 264 -9.71 -0.61 -12.68
C SER A 264 -9.60 0.50 -13.72
N SER A 265 -8.67 0.42 -14.68
CA SER A 265 -8.49 1.42 -15.74
C SER A 265 -9.68 1.48 -16.70
N VAL A 266 -10.21 0.32 -17.11
CA VAL A 266 -11.41 0.26 -17.95
C VAL A 266 -12.61 0.88 -17.22
N LEU A 267 -12.85 0.46 -15.97
CA LEU A 267 -14.00 0.95 -15.19
C LEU A 267 -13.88 2.43 -14.84
N THR A 268 -12.68 2.90 -14.49
CA THR A 268 -12.45 4.31 -14.17
C THR A 268 -12.67 5.19 -15.40
N LEU A 269 -12.29 4.74 -16.59
CA LEU A 269 -12.60 5.48 -17.82
C LEU A 269 -14.10 5.59 -18.08
N ILE A 270 -14.86 4.50 -17.88
CA ILE A 270 -16.32 4.52 -18.01
C ILE A 270 -16.91 5.54 -17.03
N VAL A 271 -16.46 5.54 -15.77
CA VAL A 271 -16.90 6.51 -14.76
C VAL A 271 -16.59 7.94 -15.18
N ILE A 272 -15.38 8.21 -15.69
CA ILE A 272 -14.98 9.55 -16.17
C ILE A 272 -15.90 10.01 -17.32
N LEU A 273 -16.19 9.12 -18.28
CA LEU A 273 -17.01 9.44 -19.45
C LEU A 273 -18.49 9.64 -19.11
N VAL A 274 -19.03 8.86 -18.17
CA VAL A 274 -20.45 8.94 -17.77
C VAL A 274 -20.72 10.10 -16.82
N ASN A 275 -19.84 10.31 -15.83
CA ASN A 275 -20.05 11.31 -14.78
C ASN A 275 -19.40 12.67 -15.11
N GLY A 276 -18.59 12.77 -16.16
CA GLY A 276 -17.89 14.01 -16.54
C GLY A 276 -16.88 14.49 -15.48
N VAL A 277 -16.27 13.56 -14.73
CA VAL A 277 -15.37 13.88 -13.62
C VAL A 277 -13.93 13.99 -14.12
N ASP A 278 -13.24 15.07 -13.72
CA ASP A 278 -11.84 15.26 -14.08
C ASP A 278 -10.92 14.22 -13.42
N PRO A 279 -9.98 13.61 -14.16
CA PRO A 279 -9.02 12.66 -13.61
C PRO A 279 -8.00 13.35 -12.71
N ILE A 280 -7.76 12.78 -11.52
CA ILE A 280 -6.83 13.33 -10.54
C ILE A 280 -5.39 12.94 -10.92
N THR A 281 -4.62 13.90 -11.40
CA THR A 281 -3.22 13.70 -11.79
C THR A 281 -2.23 14.36 -10.83
N LYS A 282 -1.14 13.65 -10.56
CA LYS A 282 0.00 14.16 -9.79
C LYS A 282 1.08 14.68 -10.74
N MET A 283 1.97 15.53 -10.21
CA MET A 283 3.04 16.13 -10.99
C MET A 283 4.08 15.07 -11.37
N ALA A 284 4.29 14.87 -12.66
CA ALA A 284 5.40 14.07 -13.17
C ALA A 284 6.65 14.95 -13.15
N ALA A 285 7.57 14.67 -12.23
CA ALA A 285 8.78 15.45 -12.03
C ALA A 285 10.00 14.52 -11.79
N PRO A 286 11.24 15.03 -11.86
CA PRO A 286 12.42 14.29 -11.40
C PRO A 286 12.26 13.75 -9.98
N SER A 287 11.51 14.46 -9.11
CA SER A 287 11.15 14.00 -7.77
C SER A 287 10.40 12.67 -7.77
N THR A 288 9.56 12.41 -8.78
CA THR A 288 8.82 11.15 -8.93
C THR A 288 9.77 9.97 -9.14
N PHE A 289 10.80 10.18 -9.97
CA PHE A 289 11.79 9.14 -10.24
C PHE A 289 12.70 8.89 -9.04
N VAL A 290 13.29 9.95 -8.48
CA VAL A 290 14.17 9.85 -7.29
C VAL A 290 13.40 9.30 -6.09
N GLY A 291 12.22 9.85 -5.82
CA GLY A 291 11.34 9.42 -4.74
C GLY A 291 10.86 7.97 -4.92
N GLY A 292 10.54 7.55 -6.15
CA GLY A 292 10.17 6.16 -6.45
C GLY A 292 11.31 5.16 -6.17
N ILE A 293 12.55 5.51 -6.51
CA ILE A 293 13.73 4.67 -6.20
C ILE A 293 13.90 4.56 -4.68
N LEU A 294 13.90 5.70 -3.97
CA LEU A 294 14.03 5.73 -2.51
C LEU A 294 12.90 4.93 -1.85
N PHE A 295 11.66 5.15 -2.28
CA PHE A 295 10.50 4.41 -1.81
C PHE A 295 10.68 2.90 -2.02
N GLY A 296 11.10 2.48 -3.21
CA GLY A 296 11.36 1.07 -3.54
C GLY A 296 12.43 0.43 -2.64
N ILE A 297 13.53 1.13 -2.37
CA ILE A 297 14.58 0.66 -1.45
C ILE A 297 14.02 0.54 -0.03
N GLY A 298 13.32 1.58 0.43
CA GLY A 298 12.76 1.68 1.78
C GLY A 298 11.75 0.57 2.08
N ILE A 299 10.81 0.30 1.16
CA ILE A 299 9.81 -0.75 1.38
C ILE A 299 10.42 -2.15 1.48
N VAL A 300 11.51 -2.44 0.75
CA VAL A 300 12.20 -3.73 0.86
C VAL A 300 12.93 -3.87 2.20
N LEU A 301 13.60 -2.82 2.66
CA LEU A 301 14.22 -2.76 3.98
C LEU A 301 13.18 -2.94 5.09
N ALA A 302 12.09 -2.18 5.03
CA ALA A 302 10.97 -2.24 5.97
C ALA A 302 10.26 -3.61 5.95
N GLY A 303 10.20 -4.25 4.79
CA GLY A 303 9.44 -5.50 4.58
C GLY A 303 7.94 -5.29 4.38
N GLY A 304 7.51 -4.06 4.15
CA GLY A 304 6.14 -3.66 3.84
C GLY A 304 6.05 -2.19 3.44
N CYS A 305 5.13 -1.86 2.54
CA CYS A 305 4.68 -0.49 2.25
C CYS A 305 3.64 -0.06 3.27
N GLU A 306 3.27 1.23 3.32
CA GLU A 306 2.32 1.82 4.29
C GLU A 306 1.05 0.96 4.54
N THR A 307 0.43 0.49 3.47
CA THR A 307 -0.76 -0.38 3.54
C THR A 307 -0.42 -1.78 4.03
N GLY A 308 0.75 -2.30 3.64
CA GLY A 308 1.25 -3.62 4.03
C GLY A 308 1.66 -3.70 5.50
N MET A 309 2.30 -2.65 6.01
CA MET A 309 2.67 -2.55 7.41
C MET A 309 1.44 -2.40 8.31
N MET A 310 0.41 -1.69 7.83
CA MET A 310 -0.83 -1.45 8.54
C MET A 310 -1.59 -2.76 8.83
N TYR A 311 -1.88 -3.58 7.80
CA TYR A 311 -2.61 -4.83 8.05
C TYR A 311 -1.78 -5.85 8.84
N ARG A 312 -0.46 -5.92 8.61
CA ARG A 312 0.42 -6.83 9.37
C ARG A 312 0.62 -6.40 10.82
N LEU A 313 0.54 -5.10 11.10
CA LEU A 313 0.48 -4.60 12.47
C LEU A 313 -0.80 -5.10 13.15
N MET A 314 -1.94 -5.08 12.44
CA MET A 314 -3.20 -5.67 12.92
C MET A 314 -3.14 -7.18 13.11
N GLU A 315 -2.26 -7.91 12.40
CA GLU A 315 -2.01 -9.35 12.68
C GLU A 315 -1.22 -9.59 13.98
N GLY A 316 -0.69 -8.53 14.59
CA GLY A 316 0.14 -8.56 15.80
C GLY A 316 1.66 -8.55 15.52
N GLN A 317 2.11 -8.22 14.30
CA GLN A 317 3.54 -8.19 13.97
C GLN A 317 4.18 -6.87 14.46
N VAL A 318 4.88 -6.94 15.59
CA VAL A 318 5.44 -5.76 16.30
C VAL A 318 6.54 -5.04 15.50
N ILE A 319 7.20 -5.74 14.58
CA ILE A 319 8.20 -5.16 13.67
C ILE A 319 7.69 -3.94 12.89
N PHE A 320 6.38 -3.86 12.61
CA PHE A 320 5.84 -2.75 11.83
C PHE A 320 5.61 -1.47 12.64
N LEU A 321 5.72 -1.52 13.97
CA LEU A 321 5.67 -0.32 14.81
C LEU A 321 6.87 0.61 14.58
N PRO A 322 8.14 0.16 14.63
CA PRO A 322 9.27 1.03 14.26
C PRO A 322 9.24 1.43 12.78
N VAL A 323 8.70 0.60 11.87
CA VAL A 323 8.48 0.99 10.47
C VAL A 323 7.53 2.19 10.39
N PHE A 324 6.46 2.18 11.19
CA PHE A 324 5.48 3.27 11.24
C PHE A 324 6.11 4.57 11.73
N ILE A 325 6.82 4.49 12.86
CA ILE A 325 7.56 5.62 13.43
C ILE A 325 8.54 6.17 12.40
N GLY A 326 9.29 5.28 11.73
CA GLY A 326 10.20 5.66 10.67
C GLY A 326 9.50 6.38 9.53
N ASN A 327 8.35 5.88 9.07
CA ASN A 327 7.57 6.51 8.00
C ASN A 327 7.16 7.94 8.35
N ILE A 328 6.68 8.17 9.58
CA ILE A 328 6.34 9.51 10.08
C ILE A 328 7.58 10.41 10.10
N ILE A 329 8.70 9.93 10.66
CA ILE A 329 9.96 10.69 10.70
C ILE A 329 10.42 11.07 9.30
N GLY A 330 10.41 10.12 8.36
CA GLY A 330 10.80 10.36 6.97
C GLY A 330 9.88 11.32 6.23
N ALA A 331 8.57 11.22 6.47
CA ALA A 331 7.58 12.13 5.92
C ALA A 331 7.79 13.56 6.41
N THR A 332 7.98 13.72 7.72
CA THR A 332 8.21 15.01 8.36
C THR A 332 9.54 15.62 7.95
N ALA A 333 10.61 14.82 7.89
CA ALA A 333 11.93 15.26 7.44
C ALA A 333 11.87 15.77 5.99
N LEU A 334 11.13 15.09 5.11
CA LEU A 334 10.94 15.58 3.75
C LEU A 334 10.08 16.84 3.71
N ALA A 335 9.01 16.94 4.50
CA ALA A 335 8.19 18.15 4.56
C ALA A 335 9.04 19.37 4.94
N TYR A 336 9.96 19.21 5.90
CA TYR A 336 10.94 20.25 6.24
C TYR A 336 11.91 20.54 5.09
N ALA A 337 12.49 19.50 4.48
CA ALA A 337 13.44 19.62 3.38
C ALA A 337 12.82 20.25 2.11
N TRP A 338 11.52 20.09 1.92
CA TRP A 338 10.75 20.63 0.80
C TRP A 338 10.91 22.15 0.72
N ASP A 339 10.80 22.82 1.87
CA ASP A 339 10.82 24.27 1.99
C ASP A 339 12.22 24.80 2.34
N HIS A 340 12.95 24.14 3.23
CA HIS A 340 14.21 24.68 3.79
C HIS A 340 15.47 24.21 3.06
N LEU A 341 15.41 23.08 2.34
CA LEU A 341 16.56 22.50 1.63
C LEU A 341 16.42 22.62 0.11
N GLY A 342 15.45 23.39 -0.39
CA GLY A 342 15.27 23.65 -1.82
C GLY A 342 14.87 22.42 -2.65
N VAL A 343 14.39 21.34 -2.01
CA VAL A 343 14.01 20.10 -2.69
C VAL A 343 12.89 20.35 -3.72
N PHE A 344 11.97 21.26 -3.41
CA PHE A 344 10.91 21.66 -4.35
C PHE A 344 11.49 22.31 -5.61
N ASP A 345 12.35 23.31 -5.45
CA ASP A 345 12.94 24.04 -6.57
C ASP A 345 13.81 23.15 -7.46
N LEU A 346 14.57 22.23 -6.85
CA LEU A 346 15.48 21.33 -7.57
C LEU A 346 14.76 20.18 -8.29
N LEU A 347 13.77 19.55 -7.66
CA LEU A 347 13.24 18.26 -8.14
C LEU A 347 11.77 18.30 -8.56
N VAL A 348 11.00 19.29 -8.15
CA VAL A 348 9.53 19.32 -8.33
C VAL A 348 9.09 20.43 -9.28
N LYS A 349 9.72 21.60 -9.22
CA LYS A 349 9.33 22.80 -9.99
C LYS A 349 9.33 22.60 -11.50
N SER A 350 10.23 21.77 -12.02
CA SER A 350 10.29 21.43 -13.45
C SER A 350 9.22 20.41 -13.89
N GLY A 351 8.39 19.93 -12.97
CA GLY A 351 7.39 18.90 -13.23
C GLY A 351 6.12 19.43 -13.87
N ALA A 352 5.49 18.59 -14.69
CA ALA A 352 4.20 18.90 -15.32
C ALA A 352 3.14 17.86 -14.92
N LYS A 353 1.87 18.32 -14.81
CA LYS A 353 0.72 17.41 -14.67
C LYS A 353 0.34 16.89 -16.05
N ILE A 354 0.78 15.68 -16.38
CA ILE A 354 0.52 15.06 -17.68
C ILE A 354 -0.53 13.95 -17.50
N ASN A 355 -1.69 14.13 -18.13
CA ASN A 355 -2.71 13.10 -18.26
C ASN A 355 -2.71 12.55 -19.70
N LEU A 356 -2.77 11.23 -19.86
CA LEU A 356 -2.82 10.63 -21.20
C LEU A 356 -4.15 10.94 -21.90
N ILE A 357 -5.28 11.03 -21.19
CA ILE A 357 -6.58 11.40 -21.79
C ILE A 357 -6.50 12.76 -22.48
N SER A 358 -5.89 13.77 -21.84
CA SER A 358 -5.79 15.12 -22.41
C SER A 358 -4.81 15.22 -23.58
N VAL A 359 -3.84 14.30 -23.67
CA VAL A 359 -2.79 14.34 -24.71
C VAL A 359 -3.19 13.56 -25.97
N MET A 360 -3.81 12.38 -25.80
CA MET A 360 -4.09 11.44 -26.91
C MET A 360 -5.58 11.06 -27.03
N GLY A 361 -6.43 11.51 -26.11
CA GLY A 361 -7.85 11.20 -26.08
C GLY A 361 -8.18 9.92 -25.28
N PRO A 362 -9.45 9.73 -24.86
CA PRO A 362 -9.89 8.64 -23.99
C PRO A 362 -9.57 7.23 -24.50
N ALA A 363 -9.86 6.96 -25.78
CA ALA A 363 -9.71 5.63 -26.37
C ALA A 363 -8.23 5.22 -26.47
N TRP A 364 -7.37 6.13 -26.95
CA TRP A 364 -5.94 5.88 -27.07
C TRP A 364 -5.26 5.78 -25.71
N ALA A 365 -5.68 6.61 -24.73
CA ALA A 365 -5.17 6.52 -23.37
C ALA A 365 -5.43 5.13 -22.75
N LEU A 366 -6.62 4.55 -23.00
CA LEU A 366 -6.93 3.18 -22.59
C LEU A 366 -6.08 2.14 -23.29
N ILE A 367 -6.01 2.20 -24.62
CA ILE A 367 -5.24 1.22 -25.41
C ILE A 367 -3.78 1.23 -24.99
N VAL A 368 -3.15 2.39 -24.90
CA VAL A 368 -1.75 2.53 -24.48
C VAL A 368 -1.56 1.98 -23.06
N THR A 369 -2.46 2.31 -22.13
CA THR A 369 -2.41 1.81 -20.75
C THR A 369 -2.50 0.28 -20.71
N LEU A 370 -3.46 -0.32 -21.42
CA LEU A 370 -3.63 -1.77 -21.47
C LEU A 370 -2.45 -2.48 -22.15
N VAL A 371 -1.90 -1.90 -23.22
CA VAL A 371 -0.70 -2.44 -23.89
C VAL A 371 0.50 -2.41 -22.95
N LEU A 372 0.75 -1.30 -22.25
CA LEU A 372 1.85 -1.20 -21.28
C LEU A 372 1.68 -2.19 -20.11
N LEU A 373 0.45 -2.37 -19.62
CA LEU A 373 0.14 -3.38 -18.61
C LEU A 373 0.34 -4.80 -19.15
N ALA A 374 -0.06 -5.09 -20.38
CA ALA A 374 0.13 -6.38 -21.03
C ALA A 374 1.63 -6.69 -21.23
N ILE A 375 2.43 -5.70 -21.63
CA ILE A 375 3.89 -5.82 -21.71
C ILE A 375 4.45 -6.14 -20.32
N GLY A 376 4.04 -5.40 -19.28
CA GLY A 376 4.46 -5.68 -17.90
C GLY A 376 4.10 -7.11 -17.45
N TYR A 377 2.91 -7.59 -17.81
CA TYR A 377 2.46 -8.95 -17.51
C TYR A 377 3.31 -10.00 -18.24
N ALA A 378 3.61 -9.76 -19.52
CA ALA A 378 4.44 -10.64 -20.35
C ALA A 378 5.88 -10.70 -19.80
N VAL A 379 6.47 -9.55 -19.44
CA VAL A 379 7.79 -9.46 -18.81
C VAL A 379 7.81 -10.22 -17.49
N ALA A 380 6.83 -10.01 -16.62
CA ALA A 380 6.74 -10.72 -15.35
C ALA A 380 6.59 -12.24 -15.53
N SER A 381 5.83 -12.66 -16.55
CA SER A 381 5.65 -14.08 -16.89
C SER A 381 6.90 -14.72 -17.48
N TYR A 382 7.59 -14.00 -18.36
CA TYR A 382 8.87 -14.41 -18.94
C TYR A 382 9.93 -14.54 -17.85
N TRP A 383 10.03 -13.54 -16.97
CA TRP A 383 10.92 -13.57 -15.81
C TRP A 383 10.63 -14.77 -14.90
N GLN A 384 9.35 -15.04 -14.60
CA GLN A 384 8.98 -16.19 -13.78
C GLN A 384 9.40 -17.53 -14.38
N LYS A 385 9.31 -17.68 -15.71
CA LYS A 385 9.77 -18.88 -16.41
C LYS A 385 11.29 -18.99 -16.36
N ASN A 386 12.02 -17.93 -16.68
CA ASN A 386 13.48 -17.99 -16.87
C ASN A 386 14.28 -17.90 -15.57
N TYR A 387 13.77 -17.24 -14.53
CA TYR A 387 14.45 -17.15 -13.24
C TYR A 387 14.62 -18.53 -12.59
N ARG A 388 13.65 -19.43 -12.77
CA ARG A 388 13.70 -20.81 -12.28
C ARG A 388 14.76 -21.68 -12.96
N PHE A 389 15.21 -21.33 -14.17
CA PHE A 389 16.15 -22.14 -14.95
C PHE A 389 17.52 -21.48 -15.18
N GLY A 390 17.64 -20.15 -15.04
CA GLY A 390 18.88 -19.43 -15.35
C GLY A 390 19.67 -18.87 -14.16
N VAL A 391 18.99 -18.37 -13.11
CA VAL A 391 19.65 -17.54 -12.06
C VAL A 391 19.37 -18.04 -10.63
N GLY A 392 18.26 -18.75 -10.41
CA GLY A 392 17.86 -19.28 -9.10
C GLY A 392 18.62 -20.57 -8.73
N PHE A 393 17.96 -21.72 -8.84
CA PHE A 393 18.56 -23.02 -8.57
C PHE A 393 18.97 -23.67 -9.89
N LYS A 394 20.28 -23.76 -10.15
CA LYS A 394 20.77 -24.64 -11.20
C LYS A 394 20.44 -26.08 -10.78
N LYS A 395 19.80 -26.82 -11.68
CA LYS A 395 19.50 -28.24 -11.50
C LYS A 395 20.84 -28.99 -11.48
N GLY A 396 21.49 -29.10 -10.30
CA GLY A 396 22.81 -29.70 -10.18
C GLY A 396 23.67 -29.32 -8.96
N ASP A 397 23.32 -28.30 -8.18
CA ASP A 397 24.16 -27.91 -7.01
C ASP A 397 23.81 -28.68 -5.73
N ALA A 398 23.60 -30.00 -5.87
CA ALA A 398 23.71 -30.96 -4.79
C ALA A 398 24.91 -31.85 -5.11
N LYS A 399 26.09 -31.40 -4.72
CA LYS A 399 27.24 -32.27 -4.46
C LYS A 399 27.46 -32.31 -2.96
#